data_AF-E1NR88-F1
#
_entry.id   AF-E1NR88-F1
#
_cell.length_a   1.000
_cell.length_b   1.000
_cell.length_c   1.000
_cell.angle_alpha   90.00
_cell.angle_beta   90.00
_cell.angle_gamma   90.00
#
_symmetry.space_group_name_H-M   'P 1'
#
loop_
_entity.id
_entity.type
_entity.pdbx_description
1 polymer ?
#
loop_
_entity_poly.entity_id
_entity_poly.type
_entity_poly.pdbx_seq_one_letter_code
_entity_poly.pdbx_strand_id
1 'polypeptide(L)' 'MDALIHMGRPNSISLAVLVDRGHRELPIRADYVGKNIPTALNEKVSVNVEEIDNKDSIELEKLES' A
#
# COMPACT_ATOMS: atom_id res chain seq x y z
N MET A 1 9.37 3.92 -8.73
CA MET A 1 10.07 5.20 -8.46
C MET A 1 10.60 5.81 -9.76
N ASP A 2 11.07 4.97 -10.68
CA ASP A 2 11.66 5.34 -11.97
C ASP A 2 10.81 6.30 -12.81
N ALA A 3 9.49 6.08 -12.89
CA ALA A 3 8.59 6.94 -13.67
C ALA A 3 8.65 8.42 -13.25
N LEU A 4 8.76 8.72 -11.96
CA LEU A 4 8.87 10.10 -11.46
C LEU A 4 10.23 10.72 -11.81
N ILE A 5 11.31 9.94 -11.74
CA ILE A 5 12.67 10.39 -12.05
C ILE A 5 12.79 10.72 -13.54
N HIS A 6 12.09 9.98 -14.41
CA HIS A 6 12.04 10.28 -15.84
C HIS A 6 11.31 11.59 -16.17
N MET A 7 10.41 12.05 -15.29
CA MET A 7 9.67 13.31 -15.47
C MET A 7 10.40 14.53 -14.86
N GLY A 8 11.49 14.33 -14.11
CA GLY A 8 12.27 15.42 -13.53
C GLY A 8 13.10 15.00 -12.32
N ARG A 9 13.72 15.98 -11.65
CA ARG A 9 14.52 15.77 -10.43
C ARG A 9 13.85 16.50 -9.26
N PRO A 10 12.85 15.88 -8.62
CA PRO A 10 12.21 16.48 -7.46
C PRO A 10 13.24 16.64 -6.32
N ASN A 11 13.10 17.71 -5.54
CA ASN A 11 13.97 17.96 -4.38
C ASN A 11 13.81 16.88 -3.29
N SER A 12 12.64 16.23 -3.21
CA SER A 12 12.37 15.09 -2.35
C SER A 12 11.19 14.27 -2.89
N ILE A 13 11.12 13.00 -2.51
CA ILE A 13 9.97 12.12 -2.79
C ILE A 13 9.55 11.51 -1.46
N SER A 14 8.26 11.54 -1.17
CA SER A 14 7.68 10.84 -0.02
C SER A 14 6.60 9.87 -0.47
N LEU A 15 6.44 8.77 0.27
CA LEU A 15 5.45 7.74 0.05
C LEU A 15 4.44 7.74 1.21
N ALA A 16 3.18 8.03 0.91
CA ALA A 16 2.06 7.85 1.83
C ALA A 16 1.26 6.62 1.41
N VAL A 17 0.93 5.75 2.37
CA VAL A 17 0.10 4.58 2.16
C VAL A 17 -1.03 4.53 3.18
N LEU A 18 -2.21 4.04 2.77
CA LEU A 18 -3.30 3.81 3.71
C LEU A 18 -3.02 2.60 4.60
N VAL A 19 -2.49 1.52 4.02
CA VAL A 19 -2.15 0.27 4.72
C VAL A 19 -0.72 -0.16 4.43
N ASP A 20 0.03 -0.51 5.48
CA ASP A 20 1.28 -1.26 5.40
C ASP A 20 1.03 -2.69 5.90
N ARG A 21 1.19 -3.67 4.99
CA ARG A 21 0.98 -5.10 5.28
C ARG A 21 2.26 -5.85 5.68
N GLY A 22 3.41 -5.17 5.72
CA GLY A 22 4.71 -5.81 5.91
C GLY A 22 5.20 -6.57 4.67
N HIS A 23 6.00 -7.62 4.89
CA HIS A 23 6.56 -8.51 3.84
C HIS A 23 7.30 -7.78 2.71
N ARG A 24 8.08 -6.75 3.06
CA ARG A 24 8.87 -5.98 2.11
C ARG A 24 9.96 -6.84 1.47
N GLU A 25 10.02 -6.84 0.14
CA GLU A 25 11.10 -7.50 -0.63
C GLU A 25 12.21 -6.52 -1.04
N LEU A 26 11.96 -5.22 -0.94
CA LEU A 26 12.91 -4.14 -1.24
C LEU A 26 13.07 -3.23 -0.01
N PRO A 27 14.19 -2.48 0.10
CA PRO A 27 14.43 -1.55 1.21
C PRO A 27 13.62 -0.25 1.07
N ILE A 28 12.31 -0.35 0.84
CA ILE A 28 11.39 0.78 0.70
C ILE A 28 10.46 0.82 1.92
N ARG A 29 10.39 1.98 2.57
CA ARG A 29 9.47 2.26 3.67
C ARG A 29 8.60 3.47 3.29
N ALA A 30 7.32 3.44 3.67
CA ALA A 30 6.46 4.60 3.56
C ALA A 30 6.79 5.62 4.66
N ASP A 31 6.81 6.90 4.31
CA ASP A 31 7.00 7.99 5.27
C ASP A 31 5.77 8.20 6.14
N TYR A 32 4.59 7.90 5.58
CA TYR A 32 3.30 8.01 6.26
C TYR A 32 2.49 6.73 6.05
N VAL A 33 1.96 6.19 7.15
CA VAL A 33 1.16 4.96 7.16
C VAL A 33 -0.13 5.23 7.92
N GLY A 34 -1.28 5.00 7.27
CA GLY A 34 -2.57 5.07 7.95
C GLY A 34 -2.73 3.97 9.01
N LYS A 35 -2.56 2.71 8.60
CA LYS A 35 -2.61 1.55 9.50
C LYS A 35 -1.57 0.49 9.14
N ASN A 36 -0.91 -0.05 10.16
CA ASN A 36 -0.10 -1.26 10.04
C ASN A 36 -0.98 -2.48 10.30
N ILE A 37 -1.05 -3.41 9.36
CA ILE A 37 -1.83 -4.64 9.47
C ILE A 37 -0.89 -5.82 9.23
N PRO A 38 -0.44 -6.53 10.28
CA PRO A 38 0.31 -7.77 10.10
C PRO A 38 -0.55 -8.79 9.38
N THR A 39 -0.04 -9.37 8.29
CA THR A 39 -0.71 -10.44 7.54
C THR A 39 0.18 -11.67 7.45
N ALA A 40 -0.39 -12.81 7.09
CA ALA A 40 0.35 -13.94 6.53
C ALA A 40 0.68 -13.70 5.04
N LEU A 41 1.51 -14.56 4.46
CA LEU A 41 1.85 -14.52 3.02
C LEU A 41 0.66 -14.89 2.14
N ASN A 42 -0.21 -15.78 2.61
CA ASN A 42 -1.43 -16.22 1.92
C ASN A 42 -2.66 -15.34 2.24
N GLU A 43 -2.44 -14.15 2.79
CA GLU A 43 -3.50 -13.18 3.04
C GLU A 43 -3.34 -11.97 2.11
N LYS A 44 -4.48 -11.41 1.71
CA LYS A 44 -4.59 -10.23 0.85
C LYS A 44 -5.36 -9.15 1.61
N VAL A 45 -4.86 -7.91 1.51
CA VAL A 45 -5.59 -6.72 1.97
C VAL A 45 -6.35 -6.13 0.78
N SER A 46 -7.66 -5.98 0.92
CA SER A 46 -8.53 -5.28 -0.01
C SER A 46 -8.91 -3.92 0.61
N VAL A 47 -8.57 -2.83 -0.06
CA VAL A 47 -8.95 -1.47 0.33
C VAL A 47 -10.06 -1.03 -0.61
N ASN A 48 -11.23 -0.72 -0.05
CA ASN A 48 -12.37 -0.21 -0.77
C ASN A 48 -12.57 1.26 -0.43
N VAL A 49 -12.81 2.09 -1.44
CA VAL A 49 -13.11 3.53 -1.29
C VAL A 49 -14.45 3.85 -1.93
N GLU A 50 -15.22 4.75 -1.33
CA GLU A 50 -16.56 5.11 -1.77
C GLU A 50 -16.64 5.44 -3.28
N GLU A 51 -15.67 6.18 -3.82
CA GLU A 51 -15.68 6.65 -5.21
C GLU A 51 -15.54 5.54 -6.26
N ILE A 52 -15.00 4.38 -5.87
CA ILE A 52 -14.76 3.24 -6.77
C ILE A 52 -15.68 2.07 -6.41
N ASP A 53 -15.88 1.82 -5.13
CA ASP A 53 -16.49 0.60 -4.60
C ASP A 53 -17.86 0.83 -3.93
N ASN A 54 -18.32 2.08 -3.78
CA ASN A 54 -19.53 2.46 -3.03
C ASN A 54 -19.52 2.00 -1.55
N LYS A 55 -18.32 1.87 -0.98
CA LYS A 55 -18.10 1.67 0.45
C LYS A 55 -16.67 2.04 0.84
N ASP A 56 -16.50 2.58 2.05
CA ASP A 56 -15.19 2.70 2.70
C ASP A 56 -14.92 1.50 3.62
N SER A 57 -13.91 0.69 3.29
CA SER A 57 -13.53 -0.44 4.14
C SER A 57 -12.11 -0.96 3.86
N ILE A 58 -11.52 -1.62 4.86
CA ILE A 58 -10.28 -2.37 4.72
C ILE A 58 -10.58 -3.81 5.17
N GLU A 59 -10.45 -4.75 4.24
CA GLU A 59 -10.81 -6.16 4.42
C GLU A 59 -9.57 -7.06 4.26
N LEU A 60 -9.53 -8.18 4.99
CA LEU A 60 -8.47 -9.18 4.93
C LEU A 60 -9.05 -10.51 4.43
N GLU A 61 -8.52 -11.01 3.32
CA GLU A 61 -9.00 -12.21 2.64
C GLU A 61 -7.90 -13.27 2.61
N LYS A 62 -8.27 -14.55 2.73
CA LYS A 62 -7.35 -15.65 2.44
C LYS A 62 -7.33 -15.93 0.95
N LEU A 63 -6.14 -16.12 0.39
CA LEU A 63 -5.98 -16.62 -0.96
C LEU A 63 -6.25 -18.13 -0.95
N GLU A 64 -7.42 -18.53 -1.45
CA GLU A 64 -7.72 -19.95 -1.69
C GLU A 64 -6.84 -20.46 -2.84
N SER A 65 -6.33 -21.70 -2.69
CA SER A 65 -5.47 -22.37 -3.68
C SER A 65 -6.26 -23.05 -4.80
#